data_AF-A0A485KTR6-F1
#
_entry.id   AF-A0A485KTR6-F1
#
_cell.length_a   1.000
_cell.length_b   1.000
_cell.length_c   1.000
_cell.angle_alpha   90.00
_cell.angle_beta   90.00
_cell.angle_gamma   90.00
#
_symmetry.space_group_name_H-M   'P 1'
#
loop_
_entity.id
_entity.type
_entity.pdbx_description
1 polymer ?
#
loop_
_entity_poly.entity_id
_entity_poly.type
_entity_poly.pdbx_seq_one_letter_code
_entity_poly.pdbx_strand_id
1 'polypeptide(L)'
;MFLVAVARPRQSWDGKVGCWPFLQETVALRKSVNRPAGTVIIKPTNVTKDVYRHYLIDKVIPSIKEKWIPFCADAPATILVQQGNARPHVDSNDPDVVRACESGGWDIRFFNQPPQSPDLNQQMECKTIEELAAAVELAFAELAPATLDKTLGTLQRVFRAGLAAEGGNTYDIPRLKNEHLRMTT
;
A
#
# COMPACT_ATOMS: atom_id res chain seq x y z
N MET A 1 -11.05 5.99 -1.74
CA MET A 1 -9.71 5.46 -2.07
C MET A 1 -9.03 5.10 -0.76
N PHE A 2 -8.20 4.07 -0.76
CA PHE A 2 -7.42 3.65 0.42
C PHE A 2 -5.94 3.68 0.05
N LEU A 3 -5.10 4.03 1.03
CA LEU A 3 -3.68 3.75 0.99
C LEU A 3 -3.44 2.47 1.78
N VAL A 4 -2.94 1.44 1.12
CA VAL A 4 -2.64 0.15 1.76
C VAL A 4 -1.15 -0.10 1.63
N ALA A 5 -0.51 -0.39 2.76
CA ALA A 5 0.89 -0.78 2.81
C ALA A 5 1.01 -2.21 3.32
N VAL A 6 1.74 -3.03 2.56
CA VAL A 6 2.01 -4.43 2.83
C VAL A 6 3.46 -4.76 2.47
N ALA A 7 3.99 -5.80 3.12
CA ALA A 7 5.30 -6.37 2.89
C ALA A 7 5.17 -7.89 2.77
N ARG A 8 6.25 -8.56 2.36
CA ARG A 8 6.28 -10.01 2.33
C ARG A 8 6.16 -10.55 3.76
N PRO A 9 5.21 -11.47 4.04
CA PRO A 9 5.10 -12.10 5.34
C PRO A 9 6.40 -12.82 5.74
N ARG A 10 6.68 -12.86 7.04
CA ARG A 10 7.85 -13.51 7.68
C ARG A 10 7.35 -14.43 8.79
N GLN A 11 8.20 -15.30 9.34
CA GLN A 11 7.77 -16.34 10.30
C GLN A 11 6.95 -15.79 11.48
N SER A 12 7.27 -14.59 11.97
CA SER A 12 6.60 -13.92 13.09
C SER A 12 5.81 -12.67 12.69
N TRP A 13 5.65 -12.40 11.39
CA TRP A 13 4.98 -11.20 10.89
C TRP A 13 4.10 -11.49 9.68
N ASP A 14 2.84 -11.09 9.74
CA ASP A 14 1.85 -11.29 8.67
C ASP A 14 2.10 -10.43 7.41
N GLY A 15 3.07 -9.51 7.46
CA GLY A 15 3.41 -8.61 6.37
C GLY A 15 2.47 -7.40 6.26
N LYS A 16 1.51 -7.21 7.17
CA LYS A 16 0.59 -6.07 7.13
C LYS A 16 1.20 -4.87 7.81
N VAL A 17 1.26 -3.74 7.10
CA VAL A 17 1.73 -2.47 7.67
C VAL A 17 0.54 -1.62 8.08
N GLY A 18 -0.39 -1.38 7.15
CA GLY A 18 -1.63 -0.68 7.47
C GLY A 18 -2.54 -0.44 6.27
N CYS A 19 -3.76 -0.04 6.56
CA CYS A 19 -4.80 0.34 5.62
C CYS A 19 -5.40 1.65 6.11
N TRP A 20 -5.34 2.70 5.29
CA TRP A 20 -5.81 4.04 5.65
C TRP A 20 -6.77 4.55 4.59
N PRO A 21 -8.04 4.78 4.94
CA PRO A 21 -8.98 5.38 4.02
C PRO A 21 -8.70 6.89 3.85
N PHE A 22 -8.85 7.40 2.62
CA PHE A 22 -8.80 8.85 2.34
C PHE A 22 -10.16 9.49 2.64
N LEU A 23 -10.44 9.69 3.92
CA LEU A 23 -11.71 10.19 4.44
C LEU A 23 -11.49 11.41 5.32
N GLN A 24 -12.45 12.33 5.28
CA GLN A 24 -12.49 13.50 6.15
C GLN A 24 -13.82 13.50 6.91
N GLU A 25 -13.75 13.64 8.22
CA GLU A 25 -14.91 13.96 9.04
C GLU A 25 -15.29 15.44 8.83
N THR A 26 -16.55 15.67 8.48
CA THR A 26 -17.10 17.02 8.30
C THR A 26 -18.47 17.08 8.98
N VAL A 27 -19.07 18.27 9.05
CA VAL A 27 -20.43 18.43 9.56
C VAL A 27 -21.43 18.63 8.43
N ALA A 28 -22.64 18.09 8.59
CA ALA A 28 -23.74 18.32 7.68
C ALA A 28 -24.18 19.78 7.71
N LEU A 29 -23.90 20.52 6.63
CA LEU A 29 -24.24 21.94 6.53
C LEU A 29 -25.71 22.21 6.22
N ARG A 30 -26.41 21.22 5.65
CA ARG A 30 -27.82 21.34 5.25
C ARG A 30 -28.63 20.27 5.96
N LYS A 31 -29.83 20.63 6.41
CA LYS A 31 -30.79 19.64 6.91
C LYS A 31 -31.31 18.80 5.73
N SER A 32 -31.40 17.50 5.92
CA SER A 32 -32.15 16.59 5.05
C SER A 32 -33.06 15.71 5.92
N VAL A 33 -34.02 15.02 5.29
CA VAL A 33 -34.99 14.15 5.98
C VAL A 33 -34.29 13.11 6.87
N ASN A 34 -33.14 12.61 6.44
CA ASN A 34 -32.39 11.57 7.14
C ASN A 34 -31.16 12.11 7.89
N ARG A 35 -30.93 13.43 7.89
CA ARG A 35 -29.69 14.01 8.43
C ARG A 35 -29.91 15.45 8.91
N PRO A 36 -30.06 15.68 10.22
CA PRO A 36 -30.05 17.01 10.81
C PRO A 36 -28.77 17.78 10.42
N ALA A 37 -28.88 19.11 10.36
CA ALA A 37 -27.68 19.95 10.24
C ALA A 37 -26.83 19.79 11.51
N GLY A 38 -25.51 19.74 11.37
CA GLY A 38 -24.56 19.52 12.45
C GLY A 38 -24.18 18.05 12.70
N THR A 39 -24.84 17.08 12.06
CA THR A 39 -24.43 15.66 12.15
C THR A 39 -23.04 15.46 11.55
N VAL A 40 -22.16 14.73 12.24
CA VAL A 40 -20.85 14.33 11.71
C VAL A 40 -21.07 13.40 10.52
N ILE A 41 -20.42 13.70 9.41
CA ILE A 41 -20.48 12.95 8.16
C ILE A 41 -19.09 12.69 7.65
N ILE A 42 -18.88 11.47 7.17
CA ILE A 42 -17.64 11.08 6.54
C ILE A 42 -17.76 11.38 5.05
N LYS A 43 -16.76 12.06 4.50
CA LYS A 43 -16.67 12.37 3.07
C LYS A 43 -15.36 11.86 2.48
N PRO A 44 -15.40 11.43 1.21
CA PRO A 44 -14.18 11.07 0.49
C PRO A 44 -13.35 12.33 0.29
N THR A 45 -12.06 12.22 0.54
CA THR A 45 -11.11 13.33 0.33
C THR A 45 -10.48 13.20 -1.05
N ASN A 46 -10.41 14.31 -1.78
CA ASN A 46 -9.60 14.36 -3.00
C ASN A 46 -8.13 14.20 -2.63
N VAL A 47 -7.49 13.16 -3.17
CA VAL A 47 -6.09 12.88 -2.87
C VAL A 47 -5.21 13.78 -3.73
N THR A 48 -4.77 14.86 -3.13
CA THR A 48 -3.73 15.74 -3.66
C THR A 48 -2.34 15.22 -3.27
N LYS A 49 -1.30 15.79 -3.87
CA LYS A 49 0.09 15.48 -3.50
C LYS A 49 0.36 15.73 -2.02
N ASP A 50 -0.22 16.79 -1.47
CA ASP A 50 -0.05 17.16 -0.06
C ASP A 50 -0.79 16.19 0.86
N VAL A 51 -2.03 15.81 0.54
CA VAL A 51 -2.77 14.80 1.31
C VAL A 51 -2.01 13.47 1.31
N TYR A 52 -1.49 13.06 0.15
CA TYR A 52 -0.70 11.83 0.04
C TYR A 52 0.59 11.92 0.88
N ARG A 53 1.32 13.05 0.82
CA ARG A 53 2.51 13.30 1.63
C ARG A 53 2.24 13.14 3.13
N HIS A 54 1.17 13.75 3.64
CA HIS A 54 0.80 13.64 5.05
C HIS A 54 0.49 12.19 5.43
N TYR A 55 -0.21 11.44 4.58
CA TYR A 55 -0.44 10.02 4.84
C TYR A 55 0.86 9.22 4.90
N LEU A 56 1.86 9.53 4.06
CA LEU A 56 3.16 8.88 4.14
C LEU A 56 3.87 9.19 5.47
N ILE A 57 3.95 10.48 5.83
CA ILE A 57 4.71 10.96 6.99
C ILE A 57 4.02 10.58 8.31
N ASP A 58 2.71 10.74 8.40
CA ASP A 58 1.97 10.63 9.65
C ASP A 58 1.43 9.22 9.91
N LYS A 59 1.35 8.38 8.86
CA LYS A 59 0.75 7.04 8.95
C LYS A 59 1.70 5.95 8.48
N VAL A 60 2.10 5.98 7.21
CA VAL A 60 2.83 4.85 6.59
C VAL A 60 4.20 4.66 7.23
N ILE A 61 5.03 5.70 7.24
CA ILE A 61 6.41 5.61 7.74
C ILE A 61 6.44 5.23 9.22
N PRO A 62 5.64 5.85 10.11
CA PRO A 62 5.55 5.42 11.51
C PRO A 62 5.15 3.95 11.66
N SER A 63 4.14 3.48 10.91
CA SER A 63 3.72 2.07 10.98
C SER A 63 4.76 1.09 10.41
N ILE A 64 5.58 1.51 9.43
CA ILE A 64 6.74 0.71 9.01
C ILE A 64 7.71 0.60 10.17
N LYS A 65 8.11 1.71 10.78
CA LYS A 65 9.10 1.71 11.88
C LYS A 65 8.63 0.90 13.09
N GLU A 66 7.33 0.93 13.39
CA GLU A 66 6.73 0.17 14.49
C GLU A 66 6.69 -1.33 14.21
N LYS A 67 6.34 -1.75 12.99
CA LYS A 67 6.00 -3.14 12.68
C LYS A 67 7.08 -3.91 11.93
N TRP A 68 8.10 -3.25 11.40
CA TRP A 68 9.09 -3.89 10.55
C TRP A 68 9.97 -4.86 11.35
N ILE A 69 9.84 -6.15 11.04
CA ILE A 69 10.65 -7.22 11.65
C ILE A 69 11.62 -7.74 10.58
N PRO A 70 12.94 -7.47 10.64
CA PRO A 70 13.94 -7.91 9.66
C PRO A 70 13.87 -9.41 9.31
N PHE A 71 14.31 -9.78 8.11
CA PHE A 71 14.29 -11.18 7.66
C PHE A 71 15.27 -12.06 8.46
N CYS A 72 16.45 -11.52 8.76
CA CYS A 72 17.46 -12.11 9.62
C CYS A 72 18.27 -10.97 10.29
N ALA A 73 19.12 -11.32 11.26
CA ALA A 73 19.98 -10.35 11.93
C ALA A 73 20.94 -9.62 10.97
N ASP A 74 21.35 -10.29 9.90
CA ASP A 74 22.26 -9.76 8.87
C ASP A 74 21.54 -9.11 7.68
N ALA A 75 20.20 -8.97 7.76
CA ALA A 75 19.44 -8.38 6.66
C ALA A 75 19.90 -6.94 6.40
N PRO A 76 19.89 -6.48 5.14
CA PRO A 76 20.20 -5.09 4.82
C PRO A 76 19.35 -4.14 5.68
N ALA A 77 20.01 -3.15 6.28
CA ALA A 77 19.32 -2.14 7.09
C ALA A 77 18.31 -1.33 6.27
N THR A 78 18.52 -1.24 4.95
CA THR A 78 17.69 -0.46 4.04
C THR A 78 16.35 -1.14 3.74
N ILE A 79 15.26 -0.41 3.94
CA ILE A 79 13.90 -0.80 3.59
C ILE A 79 13.49 -0.09 2.30
N LEU A 80 13.15 -0.87 1.28
CA LEU A 80 12.71 -0.35 0.00
C LEU A 80 11.17 -0.37 -0.07
N VAL A 81 10.56 0.79 -0.28
CA VAL A 81 9.10 0.96 -0.39
C VAL A 81 8.71 1.29 -1.81
N GLN A 82 7.97 0.39 -2.45
CA GLN A 82 7.43 0.62 -3.78
C GLN A 82 6.10 1.35 -3.70
N GLN A 83 5.96 2.43 -4.46
CA GLN A 83 4.67 3.08 -4.70
C GLN A 83 4.35 3.14 -6.21
N GLY A 84 3.08 3.29 -6.56
CA GLY A 84 2.67 3.52 -7.95
C GLY A 84 3.24 4.83 -8.50
N ASN A 85 2.91 5.18 -9.75
CA ASN A 85 3.27 6.47 -10.34
C ASN A 85 2.03 7.29 -10.72
N ALA A 86 1.06 7.34 -9.80
CA ALA A 86 -0.12 8.17 -9.97
C ALA A 86 0.24 9.65 -9.77
N ARG A 87 -0.46 10.56 -10.46
CA ARG A 87 -0.21 12.02 -10.37
C ARG A 87 -0.15 12.59 -8.94
N PRO A 88 -0.93 12.08 -7.96
CA PRO A 88 -0.85 12.54 -6.57
C PRO A 88 0.37 12.01 -5.80
N HIS A 89 1.15 11.08 -6.35
CA HIS A 89 2.26 10.52 -5.61
C HIS A 89 3.38 11.55 -5.48
N VAL A 90 3.99 11.51 -4.31
CA VAL A 90 5.09 12.38 -3.94
C VAL A 90 6.35 11.90 -4.66
N ASP A 91 7.23 12.84 -5.01
CA ASP A 91 8.51 12.47 -5.62
C ASP A 91 9.30 11.62 -4.64
N SER A 92 10.04 10.62 -5.13
CA SER A 92 10.85 9.74 -4.28
C SER A 92 11.88 10.49 -3.44
N ASN A 93 12.28 11.71 -3.86
CA ASN A 93 13.22 12.58 -3.17
C ASN A 93 12.54 13.77 -2.46
N ASP A 94 11.24 13.71 -2.19
CA ASP A 94 10.56 14.78 -1.46
C ASP A 94 11.20 14.99 -0.09
N PRO A 95 11.69 16.21 0.22
CA PRO A 95 12.54 16.43 1.40
C PRO A 95 11.86 16.07 2.72
N ASP A 96 10.55 16.24 2.82
CA ASP A 96 9.83 15.97 4.08
C ASP A 96 9.66 14.46 4.28
N VAL A 97 9.37 13.73 3.18
CA VAL A 97 9.29 12.27 3.19
C VAL A 97 10.65 11.65 3.48
N VAL A 98 11.72 12.15 2.86
CA VAL A 98 13.10 11.66 3.09
C VAL A 98 13.49 11.87 4.56
N ARG A 99 13.26 13.07 5.11
CA ARG A 99 13.54 13.33 6.54
C ARG A 99 12.73 12.41 7.46
N ALA A 100 11.46 12.15 7.15
CA ALA A 100 10.64 11.22 7.92
C ALA A 100 11.17 9.79 7.83
N CYS A 101 11.65 9.36 6.66
CA CYS A 101 12.26 8.06 6.45
C CYS A 101 13.54 7.88 7.28
N GLU A 102 14.44 8.87 7.25
CA GLU A 102 15.76 8.82 7.87
C GLU A 102 15.74 9.05 9.40
N SER A 103 14.63 9.57 9.94
CA SER A 103 14.55 9.91 11.35
C SER A 103 14.74 8.68 12.25
N GLY A 104 15.48 8.85 13.35
CA GLY A 104 15.75 7.75 14.29
C GLY A 104 16.70 6.68 13.77
N GLY A 105 17.53 6.98 12.77
CA GLY A 105 18.55 6.07 12.25
C GLY A 105 18.03 5.00 11.28
N TRP A 106 16.80 5.17 10.80
CA TRP A 106 16.21 4.29 9.78
C TRP A 106 16.75 4.63 8.38
N ASP A 107 16.85 3.65 7.50
CA ASP A 107 17.11 3.87 6.07
C ASP A 107 15.92 3.32 5.27
N ILE A 108 14.92 4.17 5.05
CA ILE A 108 13.72 3.82 4.27
C ILE A 108 13.78 4.61 2.95
N ARG A 109 13.61 3.94 1.82
CA ARG A 109 13.68 4.59 0.50
C ARG A 109 12.46 4.26 -0.33
N PHE A 110 11.79 5.32 -0.80
CA PHE A 110 10.66 5.19 -1.71
C PHE A 110 11.14 5.13 -3.16
N PHE A 111 10.43 4.38 -3.98
CA PHE A 111 10.64 4.37 -5.43
C PHE A 111 9.31 4.22 -6.17
N ASN A 112 9.22 4.90 -7.30
CA ASN A 112 8.02 4.91 -8.14
C ASN A 112 8.06 3.76 -9.15
N GLN A 113 6.91 3.13 -9.38
CA GLN A 113 6.74 2.21 -10.49
C GLN A 113 6.93 2.90 -11.84
N PRO A 114 7.41 2.18 -12.87
CA PRO A 114 7.42 2.71 -14.22
C PRO A 114 5.97 3.07 -14.67
N PRO A 115 5.82 4.12 -15.51
CA PRO A 115 4.49 4.52 -16.02
C PRO A 115 3.80 3.38 -16.78
N GLN A 116 2.46 3.31 -16.70
CA GLN A 116 1.60 2.37 -17.47
C GLN A 116 1.78 0.87 -17.15
N SER A 117 1.72 0.49 -15.88
CA SER A 117 1.53 -0.91 -15.46
C SER A 117 0.11 -1.15 -14.91
N PRO A 118 -0.94 -1.18 -15.76
CA PRO A 118 -2.34 -1.33 -15.34
C PRO A 118 -2.65 -2.71 -14.73
N ASP A 119 -1.75 -3.68 -14.85
CA ASP A 119 -1.88 -5.06 -14.38
C ASP A 119 -1.96 -5.21 -12.84
N LEU A 120 -1.95 -4.09 -12.11
CA LEU A 120 -1.88 -4.02 -10.64
C LEU A 120 -3.12 -3.40 -9.97
N ASN A 121 -4.22 -3.16 -10.70
CA ASN A 121 -5.44 -2.57 -10.14
C ASN A 121 -6.58 -3.60 -10.01
N GLN A 122 -7.11 -3.80 -8.79
CA GLN A 122 -8.37 -4.50 -8.53
C GLN A 122 -9.48 -3.50 -8.17
N GLN A 123 -10.69 -3.68 -8.70
CA GLN A 123 -11.87 -2.85 -8.41
C GLN A 123 -12.90 -3.63 -7.55
N MET A 124 -13.58 -2.93 -6.64
CA MET A 124 -14.69 -3.47 -5.82
C MET A 124 -15.85 -2.46 -5.78
N GLU A 125 -17.09 -2.95 -5.77
CA GLU A 125 -18.32 -2.14 -5.64
C GLU A 125 -18.87 -2.18 -4.20
N CYS A 126 -19.30 -1.03 -3.67
CA CYS A 126 -19.95 -0.90 -2.35
C CYS A 126 -21.06 0.18 -2.38
N LYS A 127 -22.05 0.07 -1.47
CA LYS A 127 -23.28 0.90 -1.46
C LYS A 127 -23.15 2.20 -0.67
N THR A 128 -22.31 2.25 0.37
CA THR A 128 -21.99 3.45 1.15
C THR A 128 -20.49 3.55 1.45
N ILE A 129 -20.01 4.73 1.80
CA ILE A 129 -18.57 4.99 2.01
C ILE A 129 -18.10 4.39 3.33
N GLU A 130 -18.95 4.43 4.35
CA GLU A 130 -18.71 3.88 5.68
C GLU A 130 -18.67 2.34 5.64
N GLU A 131 -19.63 1.71 4.96
CA GLU A 131 -19.60 0.26 4.75
C GLU A 131 -18.42 -0.16 3.88
N LEU A 132 -18.05 0.62 2.86
CA LEU A 132 -16.84 0.38 2.07
C LEU A 132 -15.57 0.45 2.92
N ALA A 133 -15.47 1.45 3.82
CA ALA A 133 -14.36 1.57 4.76
C ALA A 133 -14.25 0.37 5.68
N ALA A 134 -15.35 0.01 6.36
CA ALA A 134 -15.38 -1.15 7.23
C ALA A 134 -15.08 -2.46 6.47
N ALA A 135 -15.63 -2.64 5.27
CA ALA A 135 -15.41 -3.83 4.46
C ALA A 135 -13.95 -3.96 4.01
N VAL A 136 -13.31 -2.86 3.58
CA VAL A 136 -11.90 -2.88 3.16
C VAL A 136 -10.97 -3.09 4.35
N GLU A 137 -11.24 -2.45 5.49
CA GLU A 137 -10.48 -2.67 6.72
C GLU A 137 -10.61 -4.11 7.21
N LEU A 138 -11.82 -4.69 7.18
CA LEU A 138 -12.06 -6.08 7.50
C LEU A 138 -11.33 -7.02 6.53
N ALA A 139 -11.44 -6.78 5.22
CA ALA A 139 -10.75 -7.58 4.22
C ALA A 139 -9.22 -7.52 4.39
N PHE A 140 -8.68 -6.36 4.76
CA PHE A 140 -7.27 -6.22 5.10
C PHE A 140 -6.91 -7.00 6.37
N ALA A 141 -7.73 -6.90 7.42
CA ALA A 141 -7.53 -7.64 8.67
C ALA A 141 -7.59 -9.17 8.47
N GLU A 142 -8.47 -9.65 7.59
CA GLU A 142 -8.64 -11.07 7.26
C GLU A 142 -7.67 -11.58 6.18
N LEU A 143 -6.94 -10.69 5.50
CA LEU A 143 -5.99 -11.07 4.45
C LEU A 143 -4.98 -12.11 4.96
N ALA A 144 -5.06 -13.33 4.43
CA ALA A 144 -4.19 -14.41 4.88
C ALA A 144 -2.73 -14.15 4.45
N PRO A 145 -1.73 -14.39 5.32
CA PRO A 145 -0.31 -14.27 4.97
C PRO A 145 0.04 -15.10 3.72
N ALA A 146 -0.51 -16.31 3.59
CA ALA A 146 -0.27 -17.17 2.42
C ALA A 146 -0.75 -16.51 1.11
N THR A 147 -1.87 -15.80 1.12
CA THR A 147 -2.37 -15.04 -0.03
C THR A 147 -1.42 -13.90 -0.37
N LEU A 148 -0.97 -13.16 0.65
CA LEU A 148 -0.05 -12.04 0.46
C LEU A 148 1.32 -12.49 -0.08
N ASP A 149 1.88 -13.59 0.44
CA ASP A 149 3.13 -14.18 -0.07
C ASP A 149 3.00 -14.66 -1.52
N LYS A 150 1.87 -15.31 -1.87
CA LYS A 150 1.60 -15.74 -3.25
C LYS A 150 1.49 -14.56 -4.21
N THR A 151 0.83 -13.49 -3.80
CA THR A 151 0.70 -12.25 -4.59
C THR A 151 2.05 -11.59 -4.82
N LEU A 152 2.85 -11.39 -3.76
CA LEU A 152 4.18 -10.79 -3.88
C LEU A 152 5.17 -11.67 -4.65
N GLY A 153 5.09 -12.99 -4.49
CA GLY A 153 5.85 -13.93 -5.30
C GLY A 153 5.46 -13.85 -6.79
N THR A 154 4.19 -13.60 -7.11
CA THR A 154 3.73 -13.36 -8.48
C THR A 154 4.28 -12.05 -9.03
N LEU A 155 4.21 -10.97 -8.25
CA LEU A 155 4.78 -9.68 -8.62
C LEU A 155 6.28 -9.79 -8.92
N GLN A 156 7.04 -10.53 -8.10
CA GLN A 156 8.47 -10.76 -8.34
C GLN A 156 8.73 -11.49 -9.66
N ARG A 157 7.90 -12.48 -10.01
CA ARG A 157 8.02 -13.18 -11.29
C ARG A 157 7.69 -12.27 -12.48
N VAL A 158 6.67 -11.43 -12.34
CA VAL A 158 6.31 -10.42 -13.34
C VAL A 158 7.47 -9.45 -13.55
N PHE A 159 8.10 -8.94 -12.49
CA PHE A 159 9.30 -8.09 -12.63
C PHE A 159 10.44 -8.79 -13.36
N ARG A 160 10.72 -10.06 -13.04
CA ARG A 160 11.75 -10.84 -13.74
C ARG A 160 11.43 -11.03 -15.22
N ALA A 161 10.16 -11.28 -15.56
CA ALA A 161 9.73 -11.42 -16.94
C ALA A 161 9.83 -10.10 -17.71
N GLY A 162 9.42 -8.99 -17.11
CA GLY A 162 9.58 -7.65 -17.69
C GLY A 162 11.05 -7.28 -17.89
N LEU A 163 11.93 -7.62 -16.95
CA LEU A 163 13.38 -7.43 -17.10
C LEU A 163 13.95 -8.27 -18.25
N ALA A 164 13.51 -9.54 -18.38
CA ALA A 164 13.91 -10.40 -19.49
C ALA A 164 13.39 -9.91 -20.85
N ALA A 165 12.28 -9.16 -20.85
CA ALA A 165 11.71 -8.50 -22.02
C ALA A 165 12.24 -7.06 -22.21
N GLU A 166 13.35 -6.68 -21.55
CA GLU A 166 13.98 -5.36 -21.65
C GLU A 166 13.02 -4.19 -21.35
N GLY A 167 12.08 -4.40 -20.43
CA GLY A 167 11.06 -3.42 -20.07
C GLY A 167 9.81 -3.44 -20.96
N GLY A 168 9.77 -4.33 -21.96
CA GLY A 168 8.58 -4.60 -22.76
C GLY A 168 7.49 -5.35 -21.99
N ASN A 169 6.27 -5.36 -22.52
CA ASN A 169 5.10 -6.05 -21.95
C ASN A 169 4.71 -7.33 -22.72
N THR A 170 5.57 -7.81 -23.61
CA THR A 170 5.32 -8.95 -24.50
C THR A 170 5.65 -10.29 -23.84
N TYR A 171 5.31 -10.46 -22.56
CA TYR A 171 5.58 -11.67 -21.79
C TYR A 171 4.29 -12.25 -21.20
N ASP A 172 4.20 -13.58 -21.15
CA ASP A 172 3.12 -14.23 -20.44
C ASP A 172 3.29 -14.08 -18.93
N ILE A 173 2.20 -13.85 -18.21
CA ILE A 173 2.21 -13.78 -16.74
C ILE A 173 2.75 -15.12 -16.19
N PRO A 174 3.91 -15.13 -15.50
CA PRO A 174 4.53 -16.40 -15.11
C PRO A 174 3.73 -17.09 -13.98
N ARG A 175 3.11 -18.22 -14.30
CA ARG A 175 2.35 -19.05 -13.35
C ARG A 175 3.25 -20.09 -12.68
N LEU A 176 3.05 -20.32 -11.38
CA LEU A 176 3.65 -21.47 -10.69
C LEU A 176 2.98 -22.75 -11.21
N LYS A 177 3.78 -23.66 -11.78
CA LYS A 177 3.26 -24.98 -12.21
C LYS A 177 3.09 -25.96 -11.05
N ASN A 178 3.59 -25.69 -9.84
CA ASN A 178 3.40 -26.52 -8.64
C ASN A 178 3.60 -25.71 -7.34
N GLU A 179 2.74 -25.92 -6.34
CA GLU A 179 2.73 -25.21 -5.04
C GLU A 179 3.87 -25.60 -4.07
N HIS A 180 4.71 -26.57 -4.42
CA HIS A 180 5.72 -27.15 -3.51
C HIS A 180 7.10 -26.49 -3.56
N LEU A 181 7.35 -25.54 -4.47
CA LEU A 181 8.65 -24.86 -4.55
C LEU A 181 8.59 -23.51 -3.83
N ARG A 182 8.45 -23.54 -2.50
CA ARG A 182 8.81 -22.37 -1.68
C ARG A 182 10.32 -22.22 -1.79
N MET A 183 10.79 -21.17 -2.47
CA MET A 183 12.21 -20.84 -2.47
C MET A 183 12.62 -20.50 -1.03
N THR A 184 13.31 -21.44 -0.41
CA THR A 184 14.19 -21.20 0.73
C THR A 184 15.35 -20.35 0.26
N THR A 185 15.37 -19.10 0.69
CA THR A 185 16.56 -18.26 0.85
C THR A 185 16.33 -17.43 2.09
#